data_AF-A0A382N8Q9-F1
#
_entry.id   AF-A0A382N8Q9-F1
#
_cell.length_a   1.000
_cell.length_b   1.000
_cell.length_c   1.000
_cell.angle_alpha   90.00
_cell.angle_beta   90.00
_cell.angle_gamma   90.00
#
_symmetry.space_group_name_H-M   'P 1'
#
loop_
_entity.id
_entity.type
_entity.pdbx_description
1 polymer ?
#
loop_
_entity_poly.entity_id
_entity_poly.type
_entity_poly.pdbx_seq_one_letter_code
_entity_poly.pdbx_strand_id
1 'polypeptide(L)'
;MPSVLQFRRGTTTQNNAFTGALGELTVDTTLDTLVVHDGSTAGGHTLVSDTATQTLTNKTLTTPALTAPVITAITKSGSNGSGDIGQSDNKFATIYGLSSSAKYADVAEIYTTDQEYDYGTVIVIGGEKEVTQSTSANDHKVIGVVSENPALMMNSDHEGQFIALLGRVPCKVVGKVSVGDLLVTSSTPGHACACDPDVLKPGIVIGKALEEKDSLLTGTIEVLINNN
;
A
#
# COMPACT_ATOMS: atom_id res chain seq x y z
N MET A 1 -46.85 -42.45 31.24
CA MET A 1 -46.72 -42.34 29.76
C MET A 1 -46.46 -40.87 29.45
N PRO A 2 -45.46 -40.52 28.63
CA PRO A 2 -45.31 -39.12 28.21
C PRO A 2 -46.52 -38.71 27.35
N SER A 3 -47.10 -37.55 27.65
CA SER A 3 -48.12 -36.91 26.82
C SER A 3 -47.45 -36.05 25.74
N VAL A 4 -47.90 -36.16 24.50
CA VAL A 4 -47.36 -35.37 23.37
C VAL A 4 -48.11 -34.04 23.27
N LEU A 5 -47.36 -32.94 23.20
CA LEU A 5 -47.89 -31.64 22.79
C LEU A 5 -47.55 -31.44 21.30
N GLN A 6 -48.57 -31.22 20.47
CA GLN A 6 -48.41 -30.99 19.04
C GLN A 6 -48.85 -29.57 18.69
N PHE A 7 -47.93 -28.80 18.09
CA PHE A 7 -48.23 -27.46 17.56
C PHE A 7 -48.90 -27.55 16.18
N ARG A 8 -49.56 -26.47 15.76
CA ARG A 8 -50.03 -26.33 14.37
C ARG A 8 -48.83 -26.52 13.44
N ARG A 9 -49.02 -27.28 12.37
CA ARG A 9 -47.94 -27.67 11.45
C ARG A 9 -48.42 -27.76 10.01
N GLY A 10 -47.52 -27.54 9.06
CA GLY A 10 -47.78 -27.62 7.63
C GLY A 10 -46.54 -27.28 6.81
N THR A 11 -46.66 -27.34 5.48
CA THR A 11 -45.60 -26.91 4.55
C THR A 11 -45.34 -25.41 4.65
N THR A 12 -44.24 -24.91 4.07
CA THR A 12 -43.97 -23.46 4.00
C THR A 12 -45.13 -22.69 3.36
N THR A 13 -45.71 -23.22 2.28
CA THR A 13 -46.89 -22.61 1.63
C THR A 13 -48.09 -22.52 2.57
N GLN A 14 -48.32 -23.55 3.38
CA GLN A 14 -49.43 -23.56 4.35
C GLN A 14 -49.20 -22.58 5.50
N ASN A 15 -47.97 -22.48 6.00
CA ASN A 15 -47.62 -21.48 7.02
C ASN A 15 -47.75 -20.05 6.48
N ASN A 16 -47.31 -19.79 5.25
CA ASN A 16 -47.40 -18.47 4.60
C ASN A 16 -48.83 -18.02 4.26
N ALA A 17 -49.82 -18.92 4.34
CA ALA A 17 -51.21 -18.62 4.01
C ALA A 17 -52.00 -17.97 5.16
N PHE A 18 -51.40 -17.79 6.35
CA PHE A 18 -52.06 -17.13 7.47
C PHE A 18 -51.08 -16.27 8.29
N THR A 19 -51.63 -15.29 9.01
CA THR A 19 -50.93 -14.54 10.06
C THR A 19 -51.28 -15.17 11.40
N GLY A 20 -50.30 -15.77 12.09
CA GLY A 20 -50.51 -16.33 13.42
C GLY A 20 -50.65 -15.25 14.49
N ALA A 21 -51.21 -15.61 15.64
CA ALA A 21 -51.34 -14.68 16.77
C ALA A 21 -49.97 -14.31 17.36
N LEU A 22 -49.91 -13.19 18.11
CA LEU A 22 -48.67 -12.77 18.78
C LEU A 22 -48.16 -13.86 19.72
N GLY A 23 -46.94 -14.36 19.47
CA GLY A 23 -46.31 -15.43 20.23
C GLY A 23 -46.76 -16.85 19.86
N GLU A 24 -47.59 -17.01 18.82
CA GLU A 24 -47.96 -18.34 18.32
C GLU A 24 -46.72 -19.06 17.76
N LEU A 25 -46.65 -20.37 18.02
CA LEU A 25 -45.61 -21.26 17.52
C LEU A 25 -46.22 -22.28 16.54
N THR A 26 -45.65 -22.37 15.34
CA THR A 26 -46.03 -23.38 14.34
C THR A 26 -44.81 -24.11 13.80
N VAL A 27 -45.02 -25.29 13.21
CA VAL A 27 -43.95 -26.11 12.61
C VAL A 27 -44.05 -26.03 11.09
N ASP A 28 -42.99 -25.55 10.46
CA ASP A 28 -42.79 -25.66 9.01
C ASP A 28 -42.16 -27.02 8.71
N THR A 29 -42.91 -27.90 8.06
CA THR A 29 -42.48 -29.27 7.72
C THR A 29 -41.77 -29.36 6.37
N THR A 30 -41.60 -28.24 5.66
CA THR A 30 -40.79 -28.17 4.44
C THR A 30 -39.36 -27.75 4.79
N LEU A 31 -39.21 -26.82 5.74
CA LEU A 31 -37.92 -26.35 6.24
C LEU A 31 -37.47 -27.07 7.52
N ASP A 32 -38.30 -27.97 8.06
CA ASP A 32 -38.08 -28.70 9.31
C ASP A 32 -37.69 -27.78 10.48
N THR A 33 -38.42 -26.67 10.65
CA THR A 33 -38.14 -25.67 11.68
C THR A 33 -39.40 -25.15 12.38
N LEU A 34 -39.19 -24.48 13.51
CA LEU A 34 -40.22 -23.72 14.20
C LEU A 34 -40.38 -22.33 13.59
N VAL A 35 -41.61 -21.84 13.57
CA VAL A 35 -41.99 -20.50 13.15
C VAL A 35 -42.61 -19.77 14.34
N VAL A 36 -42.14 -18.56 14.62
CA VAL A 36 -42.70 -17.65 15.63
C VAL A 36 -43.51 -16.56 14.93
N HIS A 37 -44.73 -16.34 15.39
CA HIS A 37 -45.62 -15.32 14.83
C HIS A 37 -45.67 -14.06 15.70
N ASP A 38 -45.79 -12.91 15.05
CA ASP A 38 -45.81 -11.57 15.66
C ASP A 38 -47.21 -10.94 15.67
N GLY A 39 -48.23 -11.63 15.16
CA GLY A 39 -49.59 -11.08 15.01
C GLY A 39 -49.81 -10.24 13.76
N SER A 40 -48.80 -10.05 12.90
CA SER A 40 -48.87 -9.14 11.74
C SER A 40 -48.33 -9.76 10.45
N THR A 41 -47.28 -10.57 10.52
CA THR A 41 -46.56 -11.11 9.37
C THR A 41 -47.15 -12.48 9.00
N ALA A 42 -47.74 -12.59 7.81
CA ALA A 42 -48.17 -13.88 7.28
C ALA A 42 -46.96 -14.82 7.12
N GLY A 43 -47.07 -16.06 7.60
CA GLY A 43 -45.95 -17.01 7.63
C GLY A 43 -44.94 -16.85 8.77
N GLY A 44 -45.04 -15.79 9.58
CA GLY A 44 -44.19 -15.57 10.75
C GLY A 44 -42.68 -15.49 10.44
N HIS A 45 -41.85 -15.80 11.44
CA HIS A 45 -40.39 -15.81 11.36
C HIS A 45 -39.84 -17.20 11.72
N THR A 46 -39.08 -17.79 10.81
CA THR A 46 -38.43 -19.09 11.03
C THR A 46 -37.29 -18.96 12.04
N LEU A 47 -37.14 -19.97 12.90
CA LEU A 47 -35.89 -20.19 13.62
C LEU A 47 -34.89 -20.86 12.67
N VAL A 48 -33.64 -20.49 12.80
CA VAL A 48 -32.56 -20.97 11.93
C VAL A 48 -31.93 -22.21 12.59
N SER A 49 -31.72 -23.28 11.82
CA SER A 49 -30.99 -24.45 12.28
C SER A 49 -29.47 -24.25 12.17
N ASP A 50 -28.71 -24.95 13.01
CA ASP A 50 -27.24 -24.84 13.10
C ASP A 50 -26.52 -25.10 11.76
N THR A 51 -27.12 -25.90 10.87
CA THR A 51 -26.55 -26.28 9.57
C THR A 51 -27.11 -25.52 8.38
N ALA A 52 -28.00 -24.54 8.59
CA ALA A 52 -28.58 -23.77 7.50
C ALA A 52 -27.60 -22.75 6.92
N THR A 53 -27.56 -22.62 5.59
CA THR A 53 -26.87 -21.51 4.92
C THR A 53 -27.63 -20.22 5.17
N GLN A 54 -26.96 -19.23 5.76
CA GLN A 54 -27.55 -17.94 6.10
C GLN A 54 -27.00 -16.80 5.25
N THR A 55 -27.88 -15.99 4.68
CA THR A 55 -27.53 -14.69 4.09
C THR A 55 -27.79 -13.60 5.12
N LEU A 56 -26.74 -12.91 5.56
CA LEU A 56 -26.83 -11.87 6.59
C LEU A 56 -26.87 -10.47 5.94
N THR A 57 -28.07 -10.00 5.62
CA THR A 57 -28.28 -8.67 5.02
C THR A 57 -28.49 -7.62 6.11
N ASN A 58 -27.70 -6.53 6.07
CA ASN A 58 -27.77 -5.40 7.02
C ASN A 58 -27.65 -5.82 8.50
N LYS A 59 -26.83 -6.83 8.81
CA LYS A 59 -26.54 -7.26 10.18
C LYS A 59 -25.13 -6.82 10.61
N THR A 60 -24.99 -6.41 11.86
CA THR A 60 -23.69 -6.15 12.50
C THR A 60 -23.27 -7.39 13.28
N LEU A 61 -22.11 -7.96 12.94
CA LEU A 61 -21.50 -9.05 13.72
C LEU A 61 -20.30 -8.47 14.45
N THR A 62 -20.41 -8.32 15.77
CA THR A 62 -19.39 -7.60 16.55
C THR A 62 -18.12 -8.43 16.78
N THR A 63 -18.26 -9.76 16.93
CA THR A 63 -17.14 -10.69 17.18
C THR A 63 -17.42 -12.09 16.62
N PRO A 64 -17.55 -12.27 15.30
CA PRO A 64 -17.78 -13.59 14.73
C PRO A 64 -16.55 -14.49 14.89
N ALA A 65 -16.74 -15.73 15.37
CA ALA A 65 -15.73 -16.77 15.31
C ALA A 65 -15.89 -17.54 13.99
N LEU A 66 -14.99 -17.31 13.02
CA LEU A 66 -14.98 -18.00 11.73
C LEU A 66 -13.85 -19.03 11.70
N THR A 67 -14.18 -20.31 11.56
CA THR A 67 -13.19 -21.37 11.40
C THR A 67 -12.97 -21.64 9.90
N ALA A 68 -11.74 -21.40 9.41
CA ALA A 68 -11.34 -21.60 8.02
C ALA A 68 -12.25 -20.88 6.99
N PRO A 69 -12.41 -19.54 7.07
CA PRO A 69 -13.23 -18.80 6.12
C PRO A 69 -12.67 -18.93 4.68
N VAL A 70 -13.55 -19.14 3.72
CA VAL A 70 -13.21 -19.04 2.29
C VAL A 70 -13.62 -17.66 1.81
N ILE A 71 -12.63 -16.80 1.53
CA ILE A 71 -12.83 -15.42 1.07
C ILE A 71 -12.38 -15.33 -0.39
N THR A 72 -13.32 -15.21 -1.33
CA THR A 72 -13.00 -15.15 -2.77
C THR A 72 -12.36 -13.81 -3.17
N ALA A 73 -12.76 -12.71 -2.53
CA ALA A 73 -12.20 -11.39 -2.75
C ALA A 73 -12.33 -10.52 -1.50
N ILE A 74 -11.36 -9.62 -1.28
CA ILE A 74 -11.46 -8.52 -0.32
C ILE A 74 -11.82 -7.28 -1.13
N THR A 75 -13.12 -7.02 -1.29
CA THR A 75 -13.61 -5.84 -2.03
C THR A 75 -13.73 -4.65 -1.09
N LYS A 76 -12.94 -3.61 -1.31
CA LYS A 76 -13.09 -2.35 -0.60
C LYS A 76 -14.35 -1.61 -1.09
N SER A 77 -15.29 -1.35 -0.20
CA SER A 77 -16.36 -0.36 -0.42
C SER A 77 -15.91 1.05 -0.01
N GLY A 78 -16.48 2.11 -0.60
CA GLY A 78 -16.20 3.52 -0.26
C GLY A 78 -15.19 4.22 -1.18
N SER A 79 -14.73 5.42 -0.78
CA SER A 79 -13.90 6.30 -1.61
C SER A 79 -12.46 5.81 -1.78
N ASN A 80 -11.82 6.17 -2.91
CA ASN A 80 -10.41 5.91 -3.16
C ASN A 80 -9.52 6.57 -2.08
N GLY A 81 -8.46 5.89 -1.66
CA GLY A 81 -7.48 6.40 -0.70
C GLY A 81 -7.87 6.30 0.78
N SER A 82 -8.92 5.56 1.14
CA SER A 82 -9.38 5.38 2.52
C SER A 82 -9.63 3.91 2.84
N GLY A 83 -9.22 3.42 4.00
CA GLY A 83 -9.45 2.03 4.44
C GLY A 83 -8.28 1.10 4.09
N ASP A 84 -7.75 0.46 5.13
CA ASP A 84 -6.50 -0.29 5.08
C ASP A 84 -6.73 -1.81 5.17
N ILE A 85 -5.79 -2.58 4.62
CA ILE A 85 -5.66 -4.02 4.92
C ILE A 85 -4.70 -4.14 6.11
N GLY A 86 -5.27 -4.21 7.32
CA GLY A 86 -4.53 -4.12 8.58
C GLY A 86 -4.87 -2.83 9.34
N GLN A 87 -4.16 -2.56 10.44
CA GLN A 87 -4.31 -1.34 11.25
C GLN A 87 -2.94 -0.86 11.73
N SER A 88 -2.76 0.44 12.00
CA SER A 88 -1.47 1.03 12.40
C SER A 88 -0.82 0.33 13.60
N ASP A 89 -1.62 -0.05 14.59
CA ASP A 89 -1.17 -0.74 15.80
C ASP A 89 -1.29 -2.27 15.73
N ASN A 90 -1.86 -2.81 14.64
CA ASN A 90 -2.08 -4.25 14.45
C ASN A 90 -1.92 -4.62 12.97
N LYS A 91 -0.66 -4.79 12.58
CA LYS A 91 -0.25 -5.05 11.20
C LYS A 91 -0.18 -6.56 10.93
N PHE A 92 -0.36 -6.94 9.67
CA PHE A 92 -0.02 -8.30 9.25
C PHE A 92 1.49 -8.51 9.27
N ALA A 93 1.94 -9.69 9.70
CA ALA A 93 3.35 -10.05 9.64
C ALA A 93 3.85 -10.22 8.19
N THR A 94 3.01 -10.77 7.31
CA THR A 94 3.35 -10.99 5.89
C THR A 94 2.10 -10.87 5.02
N ILE A 95 2.21 -10.16 3.90
CA ILE A 95 1.18 -10.07 2.86
C ILE A 95 1.74 -10.73 1.60
N TYR A 96 1.04 -11.75 1.09
CA TYR A 96 1.34 -12.36 -0.20
C TYR A 96 0.43 -11.75 -1.26
N GLY A 97 1.02 -10.94 -2.14
CA GLY A 97 0.31 -10.32 -3.25
C GLY A 97 1.28 -9.97 -4.37
N LEU A 98 0.76 -9.81 -5.59
CA LEU A 98 1.52 -9.21 -6.68
C LEU A 98 1.61 -7.70 -6.40
N SER A 99 2.81 -7.18 -6.13
CA SER A 99 3.02 -5.75 -5.83
C SER A 99 2.51 -4.89 -6.99
N SER A 100 1.44 -4.15 -6.76
CA SER A 100 0.81 -3.27 -7.74
C SER A 100 1.65 -2.02 -7.99
N SER A 101 1.76 -1.63 -9.26
CA SER A 101 2.30 -0.37 -9.81
C SER A 101 2.63 0.73 -8.78
N ALA A 102 3.89 1.14 -8.72
CA ALA A 102 4.30 2.26 -7.88
C ALA A 102 3.89 3.60 -8.52
N LYS A 103 3.41 4.56 -7.71
CA LYS A 103 3.02 5.91 -8.17
C LYS A 103 4.23 6.75 -8.58
N TYR A 104 5.35 6.54 -7.90
CA TYR A 104 6.65 7.16 -8.17
C TYR A 104 7.58 6.13 -8.82
N ALA A 105 8.78 6.53 -9.25
CA ALA A 105 9.62 5.70 -10.10
C ALA A 105 10.94 5.26 -9.45
N ASP A 106 11.21 5.67 -8.21
CA ASP A 106 12.47 5.45 -7.52
C ASP A 106 12.36 4.54 -6.27
N VAL A 107 13.46 3.84 -6.02
CA VAL A 107 13.72 3.10 -4.78
C VAL A 107 14.73 3.93 -3.98
N ALA A 108 14.36 4.30 -2.77
CA ALA A 108 15.21 5.09 -1.90
C ALA A 108 15.30 4.47 -0.50
N GLU A 109 16.46 4.61 0.12
CA GLU A 109 16.73 4.18 1.49
C GLU A 109 17.05 5.40 2.36
N ILE A 110 16.64 5.36 3.63
CA ILE A 110 17.01 6.41 4.59
C ILE A 110 18.49 6.27 4.99
N TYR A 111 19.22 7.37 4.89
CA TYR A 111 20.55 7.54 5.49
C TYR A 111 20.57 8.77 6.39
N THR A 112 21.30 8.70 7.51
CA THR A 112 21.46 9.86 8.40
C THR A 112 22.36 10.91 7.76
N THR A 113 21.78 12.07 7.46
CA THR A 113 22.46 13.25 6.92
C THR A 113 22.99 14.15 8.04
N ASP A 114 24.06 14.89 7.76
CA ASP A 114 24.65 15.90 8.65
C ASP A 114 23.82 17.20 8.75
N GLN A 115 22.96 17.44 7.77
CA GLN A 115 21.93 18.48 7.78
C GLN A 115 20.78 18.08 6.84
N GLU A 116 19.70 18.87 6.84
CA GLU A 116 18.62 18.71 5.87
C GLU A 116 19.04 19.29 4.50
N TYR A 117 18.96 18.49 3.46
CA TYR A 117 19.28 18.86 2.08
C TYR A 117 18.01 18.93 1.21
N ASP A 118 17.93 19.89 0.28
CA ASP A 118 16.79 19.90 -0.66
C ASP A 118 16.83 18.70 -1.62
N TYR A 119 15.69 18.39 -2.21
CA TYR A 119 15.54 17.34 -3.22
C TYR A 119 16.45 17.52 -4.43
N GLY A 120 16.90 16.40 -4.97
CA GLY A 120 17.85 16.33 -6.07
C GLY A 120 19.29 16.70 -5.71
N THR A 121 19.58 17.02 -4.44
CA THR A 121 20.96 17.22 -3.97
C THR A 121 21.73 15.90 -4.08
N VAL A 122 22.93 15.97 -4.68
CA VAL A 122 23.81 14.81 -4.85
C VAL A 122 24.59 14.50 -3.57
N ILE A 123 24.49 13.27 -3.09
CA ILE A 123 24.98 12.83 -1.78
C ILE A 123 26.13 11.83 -1.92
N VAL A 124 27.10 11.93 -1.02
CA VAL A 124 28.25 11.02 -0.88
C VAL A 124 28.29 10.41 0.52
N ILE A 125 28.89 9.22 0.63
CA ILE A 125 29.20 8.60 1.93
C ILE A 125 30.31 9.38 2.65
N GLY A 126 30.13 9.59 3.95
CA GLY A 126 31.07 10.25 4.86
C GLY A 126 30.60 11.62 5.32
N GLY A 127 31.51 12.36 5.96
CA GLY A 127 31.19 13.62 6.64
C GLY A 127 31.07 13.42 8.15
N GLU A 128 30.26 14.24 8.82
CA GLU A 128 30.01 14.15 10.26
C GLU A 128 29.02 13.03 10.65
N LYS A 129 28.19 12.61 9.68
CA LYS A 129 27.20 11.53 9.80
C LYS A 129 27.51 10.43 8.77
N GLU A 130 26.52 9.62 8.42
CA GLU A 130 26.69 8.56 7.41
C GLU A 130 26.94 9.14 6.03
N VAL A 131 26.23 10.22 5.71
CA VAL A 131 26.25 10.84 4.38
C VAL A 131 26.23 12.37 4.46
N THR A 132 26.75 13.03 3.42
CA THR A 132 26.82 14.49 3.28
C THR A 132 26.67 14.89 1.81
N GLN A 133 26.43 16.17 1.52
CA GLN A 133 26.42 16.64 0.13
C GLN A 133 27.79 16.47 -0.54
N SER A 134 27.79 16.11 -1.82
CA SER A 134 28.98 16.12 -2.66
C SER A 134 29.58 17.54 -2.73
N THR A 135 30.91 17.66 -2.74
CA THR A 135 31.61 18.94 -2.94
C THR A 135 32.79 18.85 -3.90
N SER A 136 33.09 17.64 -4.39
CA SER A 136 34.23 17.34 -5.25
C SER A 136 33.75 16.65 -6.51
N ALA A 137 34.34 17.00 -7.65
CA ALA A 137 34.02 16.37 -8.92
C ALA A 137 34.54 14.92 -8.99
N ASN A 138 33.79 14.04 -9.67
CA ASN A 138 34.17 12.64 -9.89
C ASN A 138 34.41 11.84 -8.59
N ASP A 139 33.65 12.12 -7.53
CA ASP A 139 33.82 11.46 -6.25
C ASP A 139 33.15 10.07 -6.26
N HIS A 140 33.99 9.03 -6.15
CA HIS A 140 33.57 7.64 -6.06
C HIS A 140 32.73 7.29 -4.82
N LYS A 141 32.64 8.19 -3.85
CA LYS A 141 31.79 7.99 -2.66
C LYS A 141 30.33 8.32 -2.90
N VAL A 142 29.97 8.76 -4.12
CA VAL A 142 28.60 9.11 -4.46
C VAL A 142 27.68 7.91 -4.33
N ILE A 143 26.49 8.15 -3.77
CA ILE A 143 25.50 7.08 -3.54
C ILE A 143 24.13 7.36 -4.14
N GLY A 144 23.87 8.58 -4.58
CA GLY A 144 22.59 8.93 -5.16
C GLY A 144 22.23 10.38 -4.91
N VAL A 145 20.93 10.64 -4.91
CA VAL A 145 20.37 11.98 -4.72
C VAL A 145 19.23 11.96 -3.72
N VAL A 146 19.00 13.07 -3.05
CA VAL A 146 17.88 13.21 -2.11
C VAL A 146 16.54 13.11 -2.87
N SER A 147 15.66 12.21 -2.43
CA SER A 147 14.32 11.99 -2.98
C SER A 147 13.23 12.52 -2.06
N GLU A 148 12.20 13.16 -2.63
CA GLU A 148 11.05 13.67 -1.88
C GLU A 148 9.98 12.61 -1.65
N ASN A 149 9.65 11.84 -2.69
CA ASN A 149 8.51 10.92 -2.70
C ASN A 149 8.91 9.57 -3.31
N PRO A 150 9.72 8.74 -2.62
CA PRO A 150 10.12 7.45 -3.15
C PRO A 150 8.93 6.53 -3.43
N ALA A 151 9.02 5.74 -4.49
CA ALA A 151 8.04 4.72 -4.82
C ALA A 151 8.13 3.52 -3.88
N LEU A 152 9.36 3.14 -3.56
CA LEU A 152 9.69 2.13 -2.57
C LEU A 152 10.64 2.75 -1.55
N MET A 153 10.16 2.82 -0.31
CA MET A 153 10.90 3.33 0.84
C MET A 153 11.54 2.16 1.57
N MET A 154 12.88 2.15 1.63
CA MET A 154 13.67 1.19 2.40
C MET A 154 14.13 1.84 3.72
N ASN A 155 14.16 1.04 4.79
CA ASN A 155 14.55 1.49 6.13
C ASN A 155 13.76 2.74 6.59
N SER A 156 12.46 2.82 6.26
CA SER A 156 11.63 4.02 6.45
C SER A 156 11.41 4.47 7.90
N ASP A 157 11.74 3.61 8.87
CA ASP A 157 11.63 3.90 10.30
C ASP A 157 12.93 4.50 10.89
N HIS A 158 13.99 4.66 10.09
CA HIS A 158 15.27 5.24 10.50
C HIS A 158 15.26 6.78 10.46
N GLU A 159 16.15 7.43 11.21
CA GLU A 159 16.32 8.89 11.14
C GLU A 159 17.23 9.30 9.97
N GLY A 160 16.78 10.28 9.17
CA GLY A 160 17.54 10.82 8.04
C GLY A 160 16.66 11.23 6.86
N GLN A 161 17.25 11.28 5.67
CA GLN A 161 16.55 11.60 4.42
C GLN A 161 16.61 10.41 3.45
N PHE A 162 15.60 10.29 2.59
CA PHE A 162 15.59 9.28 1.53
C PHE A 162 16.60 9.62 0.44
N ILE A 163 17.53 8.70 0.18
CA ILE A 163 18.48 8.80 -0.93
C ILE A 163 18.06 7.80 -2.01
N ALA A 164 17.73 8.30 -3.20
CA ALA A 164 17.39 7.47 -4.35
C ALA A 164 18.61 6.67 -4.81
N LEU A 165 18.47 5.35 -4.80
CA LEU A 165 19.52 4.39 -5.22
C LEU A 165 19.25 3.83 -6.62
N LEU A 166 18.01 3.91 -7.07
CA LEU A 166 17.55 3.40 -8.35
C LEU A 166 16.29 4.15 -8.79
N GLY A 167 16.14 4.41 -10.08
CA GLY A 167 14.90 4.88 -10.69
C GLY A 167 14.96 6.30 -11.21
N ARG A 168 13.80 6.91 -11.48
CA ARG A 168 13.73 8.25 -12.07
C ARG A 168 13.49 9.29 -11.00
N VAL A 169 14.37 10.29 -10.92
CA VAL A 169 14.34 11.32 -9.88
C VAL A 169 14.89 12.64 -10.43
N PRO A 170 14.38 13.80 -9.99
CA PRO A 170 15.02 15.09 -10.23
C PRO A 170 16.43 15.13 -9.61
N CYS A 171 17.41 15.62 -10.36
CA CYS A 171 18.79 15.82 -9.91
C CYS A 171 19.22 17.27 -10.16
N LYS A 172 19.83 17.89 -9.16
CA LYS A 172 20.51 19.18 -9.31
C LYS A 172 21.76 18.98 -10.15
N VAL A 173 21.94 19.80 -11.18
CA VAL A 173 23.05 19.71 -12.13
C VAL A 173 23.66 21.09 -12.41
N VAL A 174 24.95 21.11 -12.75
CA VAL A 174 25.68 22.29 -13.22
C VAL A 174 26.32 22.00 -14.57
N GLY A 175 26.44 23.02 -15.42
CA GLY A 175 26.95 22.84 -16.77
C GLY A 175 25.92 22.31 -17.75
N LYS A 176 26.34 22.18 -19.01
CA LYS A 176 25.50 21.62 -20.07
C LYS A 176 25.37 20.12 -19.91
N VAL A 177 24.17 19.60 -20.16
CA VAL A 177 23.86 18.16 -20.12
C VAL A 177 23.00 17.81 -21.34
N SER A 178 23.35 16.74 -22.02
CA SER A 178 22.57 16.15 -23.10
C SER A 178 21.87 14.88 -22.63
N VAL A 179 20.73 14.54 -23.25
CA VAL A 179 20.02 13.28 -22.96
C VAL A 179 20.96 12.09 -23.18
N GLY A 180 21.06 11.22 -22.18
CA GLY A 180 21.89 10.02 -22.19
C GLY A 180 23.31 10.21 -21.63
N ASP A 181 23.74 11.44 -21.34
CA ASP A 181 25.02 11.71 -20.68
C ASP A 181 25.12 10.95 -19.36
N LEU A 182 26.29 10.33 -19.13
CA LEU A 182 26.63 9.84 -17.81
C LEU A 182 26.82 11.03 -16.88
N LEU A 183 26.24 10.98 -15.69
CA LEU A 183 26.34 12.03 -14.70
C LEU A 183 27.24 11.58 -13.54
N VAL A 184 28.11 12.51 -13.11
CA VAL A 184 29.06 12.35 -12.00
C VAL A 184 28.92 13.54 -11.06
N THR A 185 29.48 13.46 -9.85
CA THR A 185 29.50 14.62 -8.95
C THR A 185 30.29 15.78 -9.58
N SER A 186 29.91 17.02 -9.27
CA SER A 186 30.63 18.21 -9.68
C SER A 186 31.37 18.87 -8.50
N SER A 187 32.17 19.88 -8.79
CA SER A 187 32.75 20.76 -7.77
C SER A 187 31.75 21.78 -7.21
N THR A 188 30.56 21.91 -7.82
CA THR A 188 29.47 22.71 -7.26
C THR A 188 28.75 21.87 -6.22
N PRO A 189 28.69 22.30 -4.94
CA PRO A 189 28.18 21.45 -3.88
C PRO A 189 26.77 20.92 -4.16
N GLY A 190 26.56 19.61 -4.00
CA GLY A 190 25.27 18.97 -4.18
C GLY A 190 24.77 18.88 -5.63
N HIS A 191 25.61 19.18 -6.63
CA HIS A 191 25.22 19.14 -8.05
C HIS A 191 26.02 18.08 -8.81
N ALA A 192 25.36 17.42 -9.76
CA ALA A 192 26.01 16.57 -10.76
C ALA A 192 26.43 17.38 -11.99
N CYS A 193 27.29 16.81 -12.83
CA CYS A 193 27.61 17.33 -14.16
C CYS A 193 27.80 16.18 -15.15
N ALA A 194 27.78 16.49 -16.45
CA ALA A 194 28.15 15.53 -17.48
C ALA A 194 29.57 14.99 -17.24
N CYS A 195 29.73 13.68 -17.36
CA CYS A 195 31.00 12.99 -17.21
C CYS A 195 31.90 13.28 -18.40
N ASP A 196 33.15 13.65 -18.14
CA ASP A 196 34.19 13.58 -19.15
C ASP A 196 34.54 12.08 -19.41
N PRO A 197 34.43 11.58 -20.65
CA PRO A 197 34.74 10.19 -20.96
C PRO A 197 36.17 9.77 -20.56
N ASP A 198 37.12 10.71 -20.55
CA ASP A 198 38.54 10.44 -20.24
C ASP A 198 38.78 10.21 -18.74
N VAL A 199 37.86 10.64 -17.88
CA VAL A 199 37.95 10.44 -16.41
C VAL A 199 37.03 9.35 -15.89
N LEU A 200 36.23 8.71 -16.76
CA LEU A 200 35.25 7.70 -16.40
C LEU A 200 35.91 6.50 -15.69
N LYS A 201 35.44 6.20 -14.48
CA LYS A 201 35.86 5.06 -13.67
C LYS A 201 34.64 4.40 -13.01
N PRO A 202 34.69 3.09 -12.68
CA PRO A 202 33.65 2.48 -11.88
C PRO A 202 33.41 3.24 -10.57
N GLY A 203 32.14 3.39 -10.16
CA GLY A 203 31.75 4.00 -8.89
C GLY A 203 31.65 5.53 -8.85
N ILE A 204 32.04 6.27 -9.90
CA ILE A 204 31.83 7.75 -9.92
C ILE A 204 30.51 8.15 -10.57
N VAL A 205 29.84 7.23 -11.25
CA VAL A 205 28.62 7.48 -12.03
C VAL A 205 27.41 7.36 -11.12
N ILE A 206 26.58 8.41 -11.15
CA ILE A 206 25.32 8.51 -10.42
C ILE A 206 24.19 7.92 -11.26
N GLY A 207 24.22 8.17 -12.56
CA GLY A 207 23.16 7.78 -13.46
C GLY A 207 23.30 8.37 -14.86
N LYS A 208 22.17 8.44 -15.57
CA LYS A 208 22.06 8.96 -16.94
C LYS A 208 21.02 10.06 -17.03
N ALA A 209 21.37 11.15 -17.70
CA ALA A 209 20.44 12.24 -17.96
C ALA A 209 19.24 11.78 -18.81
N LEU A 210 18.03 12.13 -18.40
CA LEU A 210 16.80 11.90 -19.18
C LEU A 210 16.30 13.18 -19.85
N GLU A 211 16.86 14.33 -19.48
CA GLU A 211 16.52 15.64 -20.01
C GLU A 211 17.79 16.41 -20.41
N GLU A 212 17.62 17.34 -21.35
CA GLU A 212 18.67 18.25 -21.79
C GLU A 212 18.67 19.52 -20.94
N LYS A 213 19.85 20.10 -20.75
CA LYS A 213 20.04 21.44 -20.18
C LYS A 213 21.14 22.18 -20.93
N ASP A 214 20.75 23.15 -21.75
CA ASP A 214 21.68 23.98 -22.55
C ASP A 214 22.10 25.28 -21.83
N SER A 215 22.36 25.18 -20.52
CA SER A 215 22.87 26.31 -19.72
C SER A 215 24.07 25.89 -18.92
N LEU A 216 25.07 26.76 -18.78
CA LEU A 216 26.24 26.51 -17.94
C LEU A 216 25.97 26.68 -16.44
N LEU A 217 24.88 27.35 -16.06
CA LEU A 217 24.51 27.63 -14.66
C LEU A 217 24.00 26.37 -13.94
N THR A 218 23.59 26.49 -12.69
CA THR A 218 22.88 25.41 -11.99
C THR A 218 21.44 25.26 -12.50
N GLY A 219 20.86 24.09 -12.28
CA GLY A 219 19.46 23.78 -12.61
C GLY A 219 19.10 22.37 -12.14
N THR A 220 17.90 21.91 -12.47
CA THR A 220 17.43 20.57 -12.14
C THR A 220 16.97 19.88 -13.42
N ILE A 221 17.28 18.60 -13.55
CA ILE A 221 16.84 17.73 -14.66
C ILE A 221 16.37 16.38 -14.13
N GLU A 222 15.53 15.68 -14.88
CA GLU A 222 15.23 14.27 -14.62
C GLU A 222 16.42 13.37 -14.96
N VAL A 223 16.71 12.42 -14.06
CA VAL A 223 17.83 11.47 -14.18
C VAL A 223 17.35 10.06 -13.90
N LEU A 224 17.84 9.09 -14.67
CA LEU A 224 17.80 7.68 -14.31
C LEU A 224 18.98 7.38 -13.40
N ILE A 225 18.72 7.16 -12.11
CA ILE A 225 19.69 6.66 -11.15
C ILE A 225 19.83 5.15 -11.36
N ASN A 226 21.07 4.70 -11.54
CA ASN A 226 21.43 3.30 -11.60
C ASN A 226 22.90 3.13 -11.21
N ASN A 227 23.19 3.19 -9.91
CA ASN A 227 24.55 3.03 -9.38
C ASN A 227 25.17 1.72 -9.93
N ASN A 228 26.15 1.85 -10.82
CA ASN A 228 26.89 0.76 -11.47
C ASN A 228 28.40 0.92 -11.24
#